data_AF-A0A4S4L7S0-F1
#
_entry.id   AF-A0A4S4L7S0-F1
#
_cell.length_a   1.000
_cell.length_b   1.000
_cell.length_c   1.000
_cell.angle_alpha   90.00
_cell.angle_beta   90.00
_cell.angle_gamma   90.00
#
_symmetry.space_group_name_H-M   'P 1'
#
loop_
_entity.id
_entity.type
_entity.pdbx_description
1 polymer ?
#
loop_
_entity_poly.entity_id
_entity_poly.type
_entity_poly.pdbx_seq_one_letter_code
_entity_poly.pdbx_strand_id
1 'polypeptide(L)'
;MTIAAKSKDQYLFVKEELEKHFKLHDLGPTSFLLGVRVERDRSKRLLSLSQRQYIIDILERFEMSNCTTVTTPLPDGHRLSKAMAPKDAEEIAFMKTVPYRQLVGALMYLAVATRPDISYAVGVLARFSSNPGPGHWKAAKHLCRYLQGTKDMKLTYAPDPHAPELFTTFSDADHGGDEDNRRSTSGMVVKMGTGAISWASRLQTIVTLSTTEAEYISAVQSGQEIIWLRNLLSEFGYEFTGPSTLYVDNQSALAVARNPEHHGRMKHLDLRHYWLRDVVEAGDIDIKYLPTKSMPADIMTKALGRLKVVEMHGMLGLYD
;
A
#
# COMPACT_ATOMS: atom_id res chain seq x y z
N MET A 1 -9.65 24.06 -5.38
CA MET A 1 -10.57 23.25 -4.53
C MET A 1 -11.25 22.24 -5.44
N THR A 2 -11.40 21.00 -4.98
CA THR A 2 -12.14 19.96 -5.71
C THR A 2 -13.45 19.71 -5.00
N ILE A 3 -14.55 19.70 -5.74
CA ILE A 3 -15.89 19.40 -5.22
C ILE A 3 -16.33 18.05 -5.79
N ALA A 4 -16.78 17.15 -4.91
CA ALA A 4 -17.43 15.90 -5.29
C ALA A 4 -18.90 15.96 -4.84
N ALA A 5 -19.82 15.58 -5.72
CA ALA A 5 -21.26 15.61 -5.48
C ALA A 5 -21.95 14.42 -6.15
N LYS A 6 -23.12 14.01 -5.62
CA LYS A 6 -23.91 12.89 -6.17
C LYS A 6 -24.61 13.26 -7.47
N SER A 7 -24.90 14.55 -7.69
CA SER A 7 -25.50 15.07 -8.90
C SER A 7 -24.85 16.37 -9.38
N LYS A 8 -25.08 16.70 -10.65
CA LYS A 8 -24.65 17.97 -11.23
C LYS A 8 -25.33 19.16 -10.55
N ASP A 9 -26.59 19.01 -10.16
CA ASP A 9 -27.36 20.08 -9.51
C ASP A 9 -26.82 20.40 -8.11
N GLN A 10 -26.46 19.39 -7.33
CA GLN A 10 -25.79 19.60 -6.03
C GLN A 10 -24.44 20.30 -6.19
N TYR A 11 -23.67 19.92 -7.21
CA TYR A 11 -22.43 20.61 -7.54
C TYR A 11 -22.68 22.09 -7.90
N LEU A 12 -23.67 22.37 -8.76
CA LEU A 12 -23.99 23.72 -9.18
C LEU A 12 -24.45 24.58 -8.01
N PHE A 13 -25.33 24.05 -7.16
CA PHE A 13 -25.77 24.73 -5.94
C PHE A 13 -24.58 25.13 -5.04
N VAL A 14 -23.69 24.18 -4.72
CA VAL A 14 -22.51 24.47 -3.88
C VAL A 14 -21.59 25.50 -4.53
N LYS A 15 -21.38 25.41 -5.86
CA LYS A 15 -20.59 26.37 -6.61
C LYS A 15 -21.20 27.78 -6.53
N GLU A 16 -22.49 27.91 -6.79
CA GLU A 16 -23.22 29.19 -6.75
C GLU A 16 -23.19 29.82 -5.35
N GLU A 17 -23.38 29.02 -4.29
CA GLU A 17 -23.27 29.53 -2.92
C GLU A 17 -21.86 30.04 -2.59
N LEU A 18 -20.82 29.33 -3.02
CA LEU A 18 -19.44 29.75 -2.79
C LEU A 18 -19.06 31.00 -3.61
N GLU A 19 -19.59 31.16 -4.81
CA GLU A 19 -19.37 32.35 -5.66
C GLU A 19 -19.91 33.64 -5.03
N LYS A 20 -20.91 33.55 -4.13
CA LYS A 20 -21.41 34.71 -3.36
C LYS A 20 -20.37 35.26 -2.39
N HIS A 21 -19.47 34.42 -1.90
CA HIS A 21 -18.49 34.78 -0.86
C HIS A 21 -17.05 34.87 -1.39
N PHE A 22 -16.75 34.19 -2.49
CA PHE A 22 -15.39 34.07 -3.03
C PHE A 22 -15.38 34.27 -4.55
N LYS A 23 -14.33 34.92 -5.07
CA LYS A 23 -14.06 34.92 -6.51
C LYS A 23 -13.57 33.52 -6.91
N LEU A 24 -14.43 32.76 -7.59
CA LEU A 24 -14.09 31.42 -8.05
C LEU A 24 -13.76 31.40 -9.54
N HIS A 25 -12.82 30.52 -9.91
CA HIS A 25 -12.51 30.20 -11.29
C HIS A 25 -12.68 28.68 -11.47
N ASP A 26 -13.64 28.29 -12.30
CA ASP A 26 -13.92 26.89 -12.58
C ASP A 26 -12.91 26.35 -13.60
N LEU A 27 -12.06 25.42 -13.15
CA LEU A 27 -11.05 24.75 -13.99
C LEU A 27 -11.62 23.53 -14.74
N GLY A 28 -12.93 23.28 -14.61
CA GLY A 28 -13.61 22.13 -15.17
C GLY A 28 -13.35 20.85 -14.36
N PRO A 29 -13.57 19.67 -14.98
CA PRO A 29 -13.33 18.38 -14.34
C PRO A 29 -11.89 18.26 -13.80
N THR A 30 -11.76 17.71 -12.60
CA THR A 30 -10.44 17.49 -11.96
C THR A 30 -9.53 16.63 -12.85
N SER A 31 -8.48 17.25 -13.37
CA SER A 31 -7.42 16.62 -14.16
C SER A 31 -6.11 16.48 -13.39
N PHE A 32 -5.94 17.22 -12.29
CA PHE A 32 -4.78 17.17 -11.42
C PHE A 32 -5.18 17.51 -9.98
N LEU A 33 -4.70 16.73 -9.00
CA LEU A 33 -4.95 16.97 -7.59
C LEU A 33 -3.74 16.52 -6.78
N LEU A 34 -3.19 17.44 -5.97
CA LEU A 34 -2.06 17.17 -5.07
C LEU A 34 -0.97 16.34 -5.76
N GLY A 35 -0.40 16.81 -6.88
CA GLY A 35 0.70 16.10 -7.57
C GLY A 35 0.31 14.85 -8.36
N VAL A 36 -0.97 14.47 -8.39
CA VAL A 36 -1.49 13.29 -9.10
C VAL A 36 -2.32 13.73 -10.29
N ARG A 37 -2.00 13.21 -11.47
CA ARG A 37 -2.83 13.35 -12.67
C ARG A 37 -4.02 12.42 -12.57
N VAL A 38 -5.21 12.95 -12.85
CA VAL A 38 -6.49 12.24 -12.82
C VAL A 38 -7.03 12.18 -14.24
N GLU A 39 -7.17 10.96 -14.76
CA GLU A 39 -7.74 10.71 -16.09
C GLU A 39 -9.06 9.97 -15.92
N ARG A 40 -10.13 10.48 -16.54
CA ARG A 40 -11.49 9.93 -16.41
C ARG A 40 -12.07 9.68 -17.79
N ASP A 41 -12.33 8.42 -18.12
CA ASP A 41 -13.10 8.01 -19.29
C ASP A 41 -14.47 7.52 -18.85
N ARG A 42 -15.49 8.39 -18.96
CA ARG A 42 -16.85 8.06 -18.55
C ARG A 42 -17.51 7.02 -19.45
N SER A 43 -17.11 6.95 -20.72
CA SER A 43 -17.70 6.00 -21.68
C SER A 43 -17.30 4.56 -21.35
N LYS A 44 -16.05 4.38 -20.93
CA LYS A 44 -15.51 3.09 -20.47
C LYS A 44 -15.62 2.87 -18.96
N ARG A 45 -16.11 3.87 -18.21
CA ARG A 45 -16.17 3.89 -16.74
C ARG A 45 -14.79 3.68 -16.10
N LEU A 46 -13.75 4.29 -16.67
CA LEU A 46 -12.37 4.21 -16.15
C LEU A 46 -11.97 5.48 -15.41
N LEU A 47 -11.25 5.30 -14.31
CA LEU A 47 -10.56 6.36 -13.58
C LEU A 47 -9.10 5.92 -13.39
N SER A 48 -8.14 6.71 -13.87
CA SER A 48 -6.71 6.40 -13.75
C SER A 48 -5.98 7.51 -13.02
N LEU A 49 -5.08 7.13 -12.11
CA LEU A 49 -4.21 8.01 -11.34
C LEU A 49 -2.75 7.79 -11.75
N SER A 50 -2.06 8.87 -12.10
CA SER A 50 -0.67 8.81 -12.56
C SER A 50 0.19 9.88 -11.92
N GLN A 51 1.41 9.51 -11.56
CA GLN A 51 2.47 10.43 -11.12
C GLN A 51 3.69 10.39 -12.06
N ARG A 52 3.48 10.11 -13.35
CA ARG A 52 4.55 10.00 -14.35
C ARG A 52 5.55 11.16 -14.32
N GLN A 53 5.05 12.40 -14.32
CA GLN A 53 5.95 13.58 -14.31
C GLN A 53 6.80 13.61 -13.04
N TYR A 54 6.21 13.30 -11.88
CA TYR A 54 6.94 13.26 -10.62
C TYR A 54 8.02 12.15 -10.61
N ILE A 55 7.77 11.00 -11.26
CA ILE A 55 8.79 9.98 -11.47
C ILE A 55 9.95 10.54 -12.29
N ILE A 56 9.67 11.25 -13.38
CA ILE A 56 10.72 11.87 -14.22
C ILE A 56 11.53 12.88 -13.41
N ASP A 57 10.87 13.75 -12.65
CA ASP A 57 11.54 14.77 -11.82
C ASP A 57 12.43 14.13 -10.74
N ILE A 58 12.00 13.01 -10.14
CA ILE A 58 12.84 12.23 -9.22
C ILE A 58 14.07 11.68 -9.97
N LEU A 59 13.86 11.04 -11.12
CA LEU A 59 14.96 10.44 -11.86
C LEU A 59 15.98 11.47 -12.32
N GLU A 60 15.55 12.66 -12.73
CA GLU A 60 16.44 13.77 -13.08
C GLU A 60 17.21 14.27 -11.86
N ARG A 61 16.51 14.54 -10.74
CA ARG A 61 17.11 15.04 -9.51
C ARG A 61 18.21 14.15 -8.94
N PHE A 62 18.08 12.83 -9.12
CA PHE A 62 19.03 11.85 -8.59
C PHE A 62 19.94 11.24 -9.65
N GLU A 63 20.07 11.88 -10.83
CA GLU A 63 20.97 11.48 -11.92
C GLU A 63 20.69 10.07 -12.49
N MET A 64 19.41 9.68 -12.50
CA MET A 64 18.91 8.38 -12.95
C MET A 64 18.12 8.43 -14.26
N SER A 65 18.01 9.57 -14.94
CA SER A 65 17.23 9.71 -16.19
C SER A 65 17.63 8.73 -17.30
N ASN A 66 18.92 8.42 -17.41
CA ASN A 66 19.48 7.51 -18.43
C ASN A 66 19.84 6.12 -17.88
N CYS A 67 19.34 5.77 -16.68
CA CYS A 67 19.62 4.48 -16.08
C CYS A 67 19.00 3.33 -16.89
N THR A 68 19.63 2.16 -16.86
CA THR A 68 19.05 0.94 -17.43
C THR A 68 17.88 0.47 -16.57
N THR A 69 16.84 -0.09 -17.19
CA THR A 69 15.64 -0.53 -16.48
C THR A 69 15.84 -1.90 -15.81
N VAL A 70 15.02 -2.19 -14.80
CA VAL A 70 14.89 -3.51 -14.16
C VAL A 70 13.42 -3.83 -13.97
N THR A 71 13.09 -5.10 -13.74
CA THR A 71 11.69 -5.57 -13.74
C THR A 71 11.10 -5.82 -12.35
N THR A 72 11.85 -5.57 -11.27
CA THR A 72 11.37 -5.74 -9.89
C THR A 72 11.75 -4.54 -9.02
N PRO A 73 10.90 -4.11 -8.06
CA PRO A 73 11.20 -3.00 -7.15
C PRO A 73 12.44 -3.23 -6.28
N LEU A 74 12.65 -4.48 -5.84
CA LEU A 74 13.85 -4.98 -5.21
C LEU A 74 14.20 -6.35 -5.83
N PRO A 75 15.47 -6.78 -5.84
CA PRO A 75 15.81 -8.13 -6.27
C PRO A 75 15.19 -9.17 -5.32
N ASP A 76 14.75 -10.30 -5.88
CA ASP A 76 14.18 -11.40 -5.10
C ASP A 76 15.18 -11.96 -4.08
N GLY A 77 14.72 -12.26 -2.88
CA GLY A 77 15.55 -12.67 -1.74
C GLY A 77 16.54 -11.62 -1.24
N HIS A 78 16.57 -10.40 -1.78
CA HIS A 78 17.49 -9.37 -1.34
C HIS A 78 17.10 -8.84 0.03
N ARG A 79 18.03 -8.95 0.98
CA ARG A 79 17.86 -8.43 2.33
C ARG A 79 18.88 -7.35 2.62
N LEU A 80 18.41 -6.31 3.31
CA LEU A 80 19.21 -5.18 3.77
C LEU A 80 19.30 -5.25 5.29
N SER A 81 20.44 -4.84 5.83
CA SER A 81 20.73 -4.88 7.26
C SER A 81 21.57 -3.67 7.67
N LYS A 82 21.44 -3.25 8.93
CA LYS A 82 22.31 -2.24 9.56
C LYS A 82 23.79 -2.64 9.52
N ALA A 83 24.12 -3.92 9.37
CA ALA A 83 25.49 -4.37 9.16
C ALA A 83 26.12 -3.87 7.83
N MET A 84 25.29 -3.35 6.91
CA MET A 84 25.72 -2.70 5.67
C MET A 84 25.97 -1.19 5.85
N ALA A 85 25.91 -0.65 7.07
CA ALA A 85 26.34 0.71 7.35
C ALA A 85 27.81 0.91 6.97
N PRO A 86 28.26 2.15 6.70
CA PRO A 86 29.64 2.45 6.32
C PRO A 86 30.65 1.86 7.29
N LYS A 87 31.66 1.15 6.78
CA LYS A 87 32.64 0.38 7.57
C LYS A 87 33.98 1.07 7.73
N ASP A 88 34.35 1.91 6.77
CA ASP A 88 35.64 2.61 6.74
C ASP A 88 35.47 4.11 6.43
N ALA A 89 36.59 4.85 6.50
CA ALA A 89 36.60 6.29 6.29
C ALA A 89 36.18 6.69 4.87
N GLU A 90 36.43 5.83 3.87
CA GLU A 90 36.09 6.08 2.47
C GLU A 90 34.57 5.97 2.26
N GLU A 91 33.95 4.89 2.75
CA GLU A 91 32.50 4.72 2.71
C GLU A 91 31.76 5.81 3.49
N ILE A 92 32.29 6.22 4.65
CA ILE A 92 31.73 7.33 5.44
C ILE A 92 31.81 8.63 4.65
N ALA A 93 32.95 8.94 4.04
CA ALA A 93 33.13 10.14 3.24
C ALA A 93 32.20 10.15 2.02
N PHE A 94 32.07 9.01 1.33
CA PHE A 94 31.14 8.84 0.22
C PHE A 94 29.68 9.03 0.65
N MET A 95 29.23 8.34 1.70
CA MET A 95 27.82 8.40 2.11
C MET A 95 27.40 9.78 2.64
N LYS A 96 28.33 10.63 3.08
CA LYS A 96 28.04 12.04 3.42
C LYS A 96 27.60 12.88 2.21
N THR A 97 28.01 12.51 1.00
CA THR A 97 27.61 13.23 -0.23
C THR A 97 26.31 12.68 -0.83
N VAL A 98 25.86 11.50 -0.39
CA VAL A 98 24.69 10.81 -0.95
C VAL A 98 23.40 11.33 -0.32
N PRO A 99 22.43 11.84 -1.11
CA PRO A 99 21.17 12.37 -0.61
C PRO A 99 20.13 11.26 -0.31
N TYR A 100 20.51 10.23 0.46
CA TYR A 100 19.72 9.01 0.68
C TYR A 100 18.31 9.31 1.23
N ARG A 101 18.23 10.09 2.33
CA ARG A 101 16.96 10.42 2.97
C ARG A 101 16.03 11.20 2.04
N GLN A 102 16.59 12.06 1.19
CA GLN A 102 15.83 12.85 0.23
C GLN A 102 15.20 11.94 -0.83
N LEU A 103 15.98 10.99 -1.37
CA LEU A 103 15.45 10.02 -2.34
C LEU A 103 14.35 9.15 -1.71
N VAL A 104 14.60 8.58 -0.53
CA VAL A 104 13.60 7.74 0.15
C VAL A 104 12.32 8.52 0.46
N GLY A 105 12.43 9.77 0.90
CA GLY A 105 11.26 10.64 1.11
C GLY A 105 10.48 10.91 -0.18
N ALA A 106 11.18 11.14 -1.30
CA ALA A 106 10.54 11.34 -2.58
C ALA A 106 9.81 10.09 -3.08
N LEU A 107 10.41 8.91 -2.91
CA LEU A 107 9.84 7.60 -3.23
C LEU A 107 8.64 7.25 -2.35
N MET A 108 8.64 7.66 -1.07
CA MET A 108 7.53 7.44 -0.14
C MET A 108 6.24 8.07 -0.63
N TYR A 109 6.32 9.28 -1.21
CA TYR A 109 5.15 9.93 -1.74
C TYR A 109 4.54 9.18 -2.94
N LEU A 110 5.38 8.63 -3.85
CA LEU A 110 4.90 7.72 -4.91
C LEU A 110 4.21 6.49 -4.32
N ALA A 111 4.87 5.86 -3.34
CA ALA A 111 4.39 4.63 -2.71
C ALA A 111 3.01 4.80 -2.07
N VAL A 112 2.74 5.95 -1.46
CA VAL A 112 1.47 6.25 -0.78
C VAL A 112 0.39 6.75 -1.74
N ALA A 113 0.75 7.45 -2.82
CA ALA A 113 -0.25 8.10 -3.67
C ALA A 113 -0.72 7.25 -4.87
N THR A 114 0.19 6.67 -5.66
CA THR A 114 -0.20 5.94 -6.89
C THR A 114 0.60 4.68 -7.22
N ARG A 115 1.62 4.33 -6.44
CA ARG A 115 2.51 3.18 -6.70
C ARG A 115 2.50 2.18 -5.55
N PRO A 116 1.38 1.47 -5.31
CA PRO A 116 1.31 0.44 -4.27
C PRO A 116 2.41 -0.61 -4.40
N ASP A 117 2.81 -0.94 -5.62
CA ASP A 117 3.81 -1.95 -5.96
C ASP A 117 5.23 -1.68 -5.42
N ILE A 118 5.55 -0.45 -5.03
CA ILE A 118 6.86 -0.11 -4.44
C ILE A 118 6.83 0.01 -2.91
N SER A 119 5.66 -0.15 -2.28
CA SER A 119 5.46 0.14 -0.84
C SER A 119 6.40 -0.66 0.05
N TYR A 120 6.55 -1.96 -0.21
CA TYR A 120 7.49 -2.81 0.52
C TYR A 120 8.93 -2.31 0.36
N ALA A 121 9.36 -2.06 -0.87
CA ALA A 121 10.72 -1.63 -1.17
C ALA A 121 11.07 -0.31 -0.46
N VAL A 122 10.16 0.67 -0.50
CA VAL A 122 10.34 1.94 0.22
C VAL A 122 10.33 1.73 1.72
N GLY A 123 9.43 0.90 2.24
CA GLY A 123 9.34 0.56 3.66
C GLY A 123 10.63 -0.08 4.20
N VAL A 124 11.30 -0.92 3.41
CA VAL A 124 12.61 -1.49 3.75
C VAL A 124 13.71 -0.42 3.72
N LEU A 125 13.80 0.37 2.65
CA LEU A 125 14.82 1.43 2.51
C LEU A 125 14.71 2.47 3.65
N ALA A 126 13.49 2.84 4.04
CA ALA A 126 13.25 3.80 5.10
C ALA A 126 13.89 3.42 6.44
N ARG A 127 14.06 2.11 6.74
CA ARG A 127 14.66 1.59 7.99
C ARG A 127 16.10 2.04 8.20
N PHE A 128 16.82 2.34 7.11
CA PHE A 128 18.24 2.69 7.14
C PHE A 128 18.49 4.20 7.00
N SER A 129 17.44 5.02 7.01
CA SER A 129 17.55 6.47 6.84
C SER A 129 18.50 7.11 7.84
N SER A 130 18.60 6.59 9.06
CA SER A 130 19.47 7.16 10.10
C SER A 130 20.96 7.05 9.76
N ASN A 131 21.41 5.90 9.25
CA ASN A 131 22.80 5.59 8.93
C ASN A 131 22.89 4.67 7.69
N PRO A 132 22.63 5.20 6.47
CA PRO A 132 22.66 4.40 5.25
C PRO A 132 24.10 4.11 4.83
N GLY A 133 24.34 2.92 4.26
CA GLY A 133 25.62 2.57 3.65
C GLY A 133 25.51 2.39 2.14
N PRO A 134 26.63 2.08 1.46
CA PRO A 134 26.67 1.97 0.00
C PRO A 134 25.70 0.92 -0.56
N GLY A 135 25.52 -0.20 0.16
CA GLY A 135 24.54 -1.23 -0.18
C GLY A 135 23.10 -0.71 -0.20
N HIS A 136 22.72 0.09 0.80
CA HIS A 136 21.40 0.73 0.87
C HIS A 136 21.21 1.71 -0.30
N TRP A 137 22.23 2.51 -0.63
CA TRP A 137 22.16 3.43 -1.76
C TRP A 137 22.02 2.70 -3.10
N LYS A 138 22.73 1.58 -3.28
CA LYS A 138 22.58 0.72 -4.46
C LYS A 138 21.15 0.19 -4.60
N ALA A 139 20.53 -0.24 -3.50
CA ALA A 139 19.13 -0.69 -3.51
C ALA A 139 18.14 0.45 -3.83
N ALA A 140 18.36 1.66 -3.31
CA ALA A 140 17.53 2.82 -3.65
C ALA A 140 17.64 3.20 -5.14
N LYS A 141 18.84 3.13 -5.72
CA LYS A 141 19.05 3.31 -7.16
C LYS A 141 18.43 2.17 -7.98
N HIS A 142 18.42 0.94 -7.48
CA HIS A 142 17.70 -0.17 -8.13
C HIS A 142 16.20 0.13 -8.24
N LEU A 143 15.59 0.66 -7.18
CA LEU A 143 14.18 1.07 -7.22
C LEU A 143 13.93 2.21 -8.24
N CYS A 144 14.88 3.15 -8.40
CA CYS A 144 14.81 4.16 -9.46
C CYS A 144 14.84 3.54 -10.87
N ARG A 145 15.69 2.52 -11.09
CA ARG A 145 15.74 1.78 -12.36
C ARG A 145 14.42 1.06 -12.68
N TYR A 146 13.75 0.57 -11.64
CA TYR A 146 12.44 -0.04 -11.77
C TYR A 146 11.38 1.01 -12.16
N LEU A 147 11.38 2.16 -11.48
CA LEU A 147 10.49 3.28 -11.81
C LEU A 147 10.74 3.81 -13.23
N GLN A 148 11.99 3.87 -13.68
CA GLN A 148 12.32 4.28 -15.06
C GLN A 148 11.65 3.39 -16.12
N GLY A 149 11.54 2.08 -15.85
CA GLY A 149 10.87 1.12 -16.72
C GLY A 149 9.36 1.05 -16.57
N THR A 150 8.79 1.66 -15.54
CA THR A 150 7.35 1.57 -15.17
C THR A 150 6.72 2.95 -14.96
N LYS A 151 7.35 4.02 -15.44
CA LYS A 151 6.92 5.41 -15.20
C LYS A 151 5.56 5.74 -15.81
N ASP A 152 5.17 5.00 -16.83
CA ASP A 152 3.91 5.19 -17.56
C ASP A 152 2.73 4.47 -16.87
N MET A 153 3.00 3.55 -15.93
CA MET A 153 1.97 2.87 -15.15
C MET A 153 1.05 3.83 -14.40
N LYS A 154 -0.23 3.47 -14.38
CA LYS A 154 -1.32 4.19 -13.73
C LYS A 154 -2.13 3.25 -12.87
N LEU A 155 -2.50 3.70 -11.68
CA LEU A 155 -3.46 3.01 -10.83
C LEU A 155 -4.86 3.29 -11.40
N THR A 156 -5.49 2.24 -11.93
CA THR A 156 -6.72 2.35 -12.72
C THR A 156 -7.86 1.57 -12.08
N TYR A 157 -8.99 2.25 -11.95
CA TYR A 157 -10.24 1.73 -11.41
C TYR A 157 -11.26 1.54 -12.53
N ALA A 158 -11.86 0.36 -12.54
CA ALA A 158 -13.03 0.02 -13.34
C ALA A 158 -14.05 -0.70 -12.45
N PRO A 159 -15.34 -0.74 -12.85
CA PRO A 159 -16.31 -1.63 -12.23
C PRO A 159 -15.83 -3.09 -12.34
N ASP A 160 -15.89 -3.81 -11.23
CA ASP A 160 -15.70 -5.25 -11.22
C ASP A 160 -17.08 -5.92 -11.09
N PRO A 161 -17.60 -6.58 -12.15
CA PRO A 161 -18.91 -7.22 -12.12
C PRO A 161 -18.95 -8.44 -11.20
N HIS A 162 -17.80 -8.94 -10.76
CA HIS A 162 -17.68 -10.08 -9.86
C HIS A 162 -17.38 -9.67 -8.42
N ALA A 163 -17.21 -8.38 -8.14
CA ALA A 163 -17.01 -7.90 -6.78
C ALA A 163 -18.28 -8.17 -5.94
N PRO A 164 -18.17 -8.96 -4.85
CA PRO A 164 -19.33 -9.33 -4.05
C PRO A 164 -19.82 -8.17 -3.16
N GLU A 165 -18.98 -7.17 -2.91
CA GLU A 165 -19.16 -6.11 -1.93
C GLU A 165 -18.55 -4.80 -2.46
N LEU A 166 -18.83 -3.69 -1.79
CA LEU A 166 -18.32 -2.35 -2.16
C LEU A 166 -16.79 -2.30 -2.18
N PHE A 167 -16.14 -2.98 -1.24
CA PHE A 167 -14.69 -3.15 -1.21
C PHE A 167 -14.31 -4.49 -0.61
N THR A 168 -13.09 -4.93 -0.84
CA THR A 168 -12.55 -6.19 -0.31
C THR A 168 -11.14 -5.98 0.19
N THR A 169 -10.82 -6.53 1.37
CA THR A 169 -9.52 -6.37 2.00
C THR A 169 -8.73 -7.67 1.98
N PHE A 170 -7.43 -7.58 1.77
CA PHE A 170 -6.49 -8.68 1.71
C PHE A 170 -5.37 -8.40 2.70
N SER A 171 -5.02 -9.40 3.50
CA SER A 171 -3.99 -9.32 4.54
C SER A 171 -3.00 -10.46 4.37
N ASP A 172 -1.73 -10.15 4.59
CA ASP A 172 -0.61 -11.10 4.55
C ASP A 172 0.47 -10.67 5.56
N ALA A 173 1.35 -11.58 5.98
CA ALA A 173 2.52 -11.23 6.79
C ALA A 173 3.77 -12.07 6.46
N ASP A 174 4.90 -11.39 6.24
CA ASP A 174 6.21 -12.06 6.18
C ASP A 174 6.79 -12.22 7.60
N HIS A 175 6.72 -13.44 8.13
CA HIS A 175 7.14 -13.77 9.49
C HIS A 175 8.67 -13.69 9.66
N GLY A 176 9.15 -12.82 10.55
CA GLY A 176 10.57 -12.72 10.87
C GLY A 176 11.45 -12.23 9.71
N GLY A 177 10.84 -11.54 8.75
CA GLY A 177 11.48 -11.06 7.52
C GLY A 177 12.61 -10.04 7.73
N ASP A 178 12.57 -9.26 8.80
CA ASP A 178 13.62 -8.27 9.08
C ASP A 178 14.90 -8.92 9.60
N GLU A 179 16.05 -8.64 8.99
CA GLU A 179 17.33 -9.23 9.39
C GLU A 179 17.85 -8.71 10.73
N ASP A 180 17.58 -7.45 11.05
CA ASP A 180 18.19 -6.78 12.19
C ASP A 180 17.47 -7.08 13.51
N ASN A 181 16.15 -7.25 13.47
CA ASN A 181 15.33 -7.44 14.67
C ASN A 181 14.36 -8.63 14.61
N ARG A 182 14.33 -9.38 13.51
CA ARG A 182 13.44 -10.55 13.30
C ARG A 182 11.96 -10.24 13.50
N ARG A 183 11.54 -8.98 13.32
CA ARG A 183 10.12 -8.62 13.29
C ARG A 183 9.55 -8.91 11.91
N SER A 184 8.26 -9.19 11.92
CA SER A 184 7.49 -9.51 10.72
C SER A 184 7.07 -8.24 9.98
N THR A 185 6.82 -8.34 8.68
CA THR A 185 6.23 -7.24 7.90
C THR A 185 4.78 -7.57 7.58
N SER A 186 3.84 -6.76 8.06
CA SER A 186 2.41 -6.82 7.73
C SER A 186 2.13 -6.13 6.41
N GLY A 187 1.35 -6.79 5.56
CA GLY A 187 0.89 -6.32 4.27
C GLY A 187 -0.63 -6.25 4.22
N MET A 188 -1.15 -5.17 3.66
CA MET A 188 -2.60 -4.97 3.46
C MET A 188 -2.85 -4.35 2.09
N VAL A 189 -3.89 -4.82 1.42
CA VAL A 189 -4.47 -4.19 0.23
C VAL A 189 -5.99 -4.14 0.39
N VAL A 190 -6.60 -2.98 0.19
CA VAL A 190 -8.05 -2.82 0.04
C VAL A 190 -8.35 -2.47 -1.41
N LYS A 191 -9.25 -3.23 -2.03
CA LYS A 191 -9.69 -3.02 -3.41
C LYS A 191 -11.14 -2.54 -3.46
N MET A 192 -11.41 -1.65 -4.41
CA MET A 192 -12.76 -1.26 -4.82
C MET A 192 -12.82 -1.30 -6.34
N GLY A 193 -13.76 -2.07 -6.88
CA GLY A 193 -13.73 -2.46 -8.28
C GLY A 193 -12.43 -3.19 -8.62
N THR A 194 -11.81 -2.85 -9.74
CA THR A 194 -10.60 -3.55 -10.21
C THR A 194 -9.29 -3.10 -9.54
N GLY A 195 -9.28 -1.96 -8.84
CA GLY A 195 -8.05 -1.30 -8.36
C GLY A 195 -7.92 -1.18 -6.84
N ALA A 196 -6.69 -1.02 -6.36
CA ALA A 196 -6.39 -0.75 -4.95
C ALA A 196 -6.71 0.69 -4.56
N ILE A 197 -7.40 0.87 -3.43
CA ILE A 197 -7.78 2.20 -2.88
C ILE A 197 -7.10 2.53 -1.56
N SER A 198 -6.65 1.51 -0.83
CA SER A 198 -5.83 1.65 0.38
C SER A 198 -4.86 0.48 0.42
N TRP A 199 -3.66 0.71 0.94
CA TRP A 199 -2.65 -0.32 1.08
C TRP A 199 -1.63 0.06 2.15
N ALA A 200 -0.93 -0.94 2.67
CA ALA A 200 0.13 -0.74 3.65
C ALA A 200 1.18 -1.85 3.58
N SER A 201 2.44 -1.47 3.79
CA SER A 201 3.55 -2.36 4.14
C SER A 201 4.17 -1.83 5.43
N ARG A 202 4.02 -2.57 6.54
CA ARG A 202 4.38 -2.09 7.88
C ARG A 202 5.21 -3.14 8.62
N LEU A 203 6.39 -2.74 9.08
CA LEU A 203 7.15 -3.55 10.04
C LEU A 203 6.36 -3.62 11.35
N GLN A 204 6.08 -4.82 11.83
CA GLN A 204 5.39 -5.01 13.11
C GLN A 204 6.23 -4.45 14.26
N THR A 205 5.56 -3.97 15.31
CA THR A 205 6.24 -3.34 16.45
C THR A 205 6.79 -4.35 17.45
N ILE A 206 6.34 -5.60 17.36
CA ILE A 206 6.73 -6.72 18.22
C ILE A 206 7.25 -7.88 17.38
N VAL A 207 8.08 -8.72 17.99
CA VAL A 207 8.50 -10.00 17.40
C VAL A 207 7.42 -11.03 17.71
N THR A 208 6.97 -11.74 16.69
CA THR A 208 6.02 -12.84 16.81
C THR A 208 6.75 -14.17 16.93
N LEU A 209 6.12 -15.14 17.59
CA LEU A 209 6.72 -16.47 17.82
C LEU A 209 6.29 -17.51 16.77
N SER A 210 5.32 -17.17 15.93
CA SER A 210 4.83 -18.02 14.86
C SER A 210 4.30 -17.21 13.68
N THR A 211 4.22 -17.85 12.50
CA THR A 211 3.60 -17.25 11.32
C THR A 211 2.13 -16.92 11.60
N THR A 212 1.42 -17.77 12.35
CA THR A 212 0.03 -17.52 12.77
C THR A 212 -0.10 -16.21 13.55
N GLU A 213 0.83 -15.90 14.47
CA GLU A 213 0.83 -14.63 15.20
C GLU A 213 1.10 -13.43 14.29
N ALA A 214 2.05 -13.55 13.36
CA ALA A 214 2.35 -12.50 12.39
C ALA A 214 1.13 -12.17 11.52
N GLU A 215 0.49 -13.21 11.00
CA GLU A 215 -0.72 -13.12 10.18
C GLU A 215 -1.89 -12.52 10.97
N TYR A 216 -2.07 -12.95 12.21
CA TYR A 216 -3.14 -12.43 13.05
C TYR A 216 -2.97 -10.94 13.36
N ILE A 217 -1.74 -10.48 13.62
CA ILE A 217 -1.46 -9.05 13.80
C ILE A 217 -1.76 -8.26 12.51
N SER A 218 -1.45 -8.83 11.34
CA SER A 218 -1.77 -8.23 10.04
C SER A 218 -3.27 -8.13 9.81
N ALA A 219 -4.01 -9.20 10.15
CA ALA A 219 -5.47 -9.24 10.06
C ALA A 219 -6.13 -8.22 10.99
N VAL A 220 -5.61 -8.01 12.21
CA VAL A 220 -6.08 -6.98 13.15
C VAL A 220 -5.90 -5.58 12.55
N GLN A 221 -4.73 -5.28 11.99
CA GLN A 221 -4.47 -3.98 11.34
C GLN A 221 -5.40 -3.76 10.14
N SER A 222 -5.60 -4.81 9.34
CA SER A 222 -6.51 -4.78 8.19
C SER A 222 -7.97 -4.60 8.62
N GLY A 223 -8.36 -5.22 9.73
CA GLY A 223 -9.68 -5.02 10.34
C GLY A 223 -9.91 -3.57 10.76
N GLN A 224 -8.91 -2.92 11.36
CA GLN A 224 -9.01 -1.52 11.75
C GLN A 224 -9.22 -0.60 10.54
N GLU A 225 -8.53 -0.88 9.43
CA GLU A 225 -8.73 -0.17 8.16
C GLU A 225 -10.15 -0.39 7.62
N ILE A 226 -10.67 -1.62 7.68
CA ILE A 226 -12.05 -1.93 7.26
C ILE A 226 -13.06 -1.09 8.04
N ILE A 227 -12.96 -1.04 9.37
CA ILE A 227 -13.88 -0.25 10.21
C ILE A 227 -13.77 1.24 9.88
N TRP A 228 -12.55 1.75 9.71
CA TRP A 228 -12.34 3.14 9.30
C TRP A 228 -12.97 3.45 7.94
N LEU A 229 -12.76 2.59 6.94
CA LEU A 229 -13.35 2.73 5.60
C LEU A 229 -14.88 2.63 5.61
N ARG A 230 -15.46 1.73 6.41
CA ARG A 230 -16.92 1.63 6.58
C ARG A 230 -17.48 2.95 7.09
N ASN A 231 -16.90 3.51 8.15
CA ASN A 231 -17.34 4.78 8.71
C ASN A 231 -17.24 5.92 7.67
N LEU A 232 -16.10 6.04 6.98
CA LEU A 232 -15.89 7.05 5.94
C LEU A 232 -16.91 6.92 4.79
N LEU A 233 -17.16 5.70 4.31
CA LEU A 233 -18.09 5.46 3.22
C LEU A 233 -19.55 5.68 3.66
N SER A 234 -19.88 5.37 4.92
CA SER A 234 -21.20 5.71 5.49
C SER A 234 -21.42 7.22 5.59
N GLU A 235 -20.40 8.01 5.92
CA GLU A 235 -20.49 9.48 5.83
C GLU A 235 -20.73 9.99 4.40
N PHE A 236 -20.21 9.29 3.39
CA PHE A 236 -20.55 9.55 1.97
C PHE A 236 -21.94 9.02 1.56
N GLY A 237 -22.64 8.37 2.48
CA GLY A 237 -23.99 7.83 2.30
C GLY A 237 -24.02 6.49 1.58
N TYR A 238 -22.97 5.67 1.73
CA TYR A 238 -23.02 4.24 1.39
C TYR A 238 -23.48 3.44 2.60
N GLU A 239 -24.46 2.57 2.39
CA GLU A 239 -25.00 1.70 3.44
C GLU A 239 -24.32 0.33 3.38
N PHE A 240 -23.98 -0.21 4.56
CA PHE A 240 -23.47 -1.56 4.71
C PHE A 240 -24.53 -2.41 5.40
N THR A 241 -25.11 -3.34 4.65
CA THR A 241 -26.15 -4.25 5.16
C THR A 241 -25.58 -5.56 5.72
N GLY A 242 -24.27 -5.76 5.64
CA GLY A 242 -23.59 -6.96 6.11
C GLY A 242 -22.10 -6.72 6.41
N PRO A 243 -21.39 -7.81 6.75
CA PRO A 243 -19.96 -7.76 7.02
C PRO A 243 -19.17 -7.36 5.78
N SER A 244 -18.02 -6.73 6.00
CA SER A 244 -17.01 -6.52 4.95
C SER A 244 -16.00 -7.66 4.96
N THR A 245 -15.65 -8.18 3.78
CA THR A 245 -14.78 -9.34 3.64
C THR A 245 -13.30 -8.98 3.89
N LEU A 246 -12.65 -9.77 4.77
CA LEU A 246 -11.20 -9.78 5.00
C LEU A 246 -10.61 -11.13 4.57
N TYR A 247 -9.82 -11.14 3.51
CA TYR A 247 -9.09 -12.33 3.08
C TYR A 247 -7.75 -12.46 3.79
N VAL A 248 -7.48 -13.66 4.29
CA VAL A 248 -6.20 -14.10 4.87
C VAL A 248 -5.78 -15.43 4.24
N ASP A 249 -4.49 -15.72 4.15
CA ASP A 249 -4.00 -16.98 3.56
C ASP A 249 -3.57 -18.02 4.61
N ASN A 250 -3.72 -17.69 5.90
CA ASN A 250 -3.35 -18.58 6.99
C ASN A 250 -4.60 -19.18 7.66
N GLN A 251 -4.82 -20.48 7.45
CA GLN A 251 -5.96 -21.19 8.03
C GLN A 251 -5.93 -21.22 9.57
N SER A 252 -4.75 -21.25 10.18
CA SER A 252 -4.64 -21.19 11.65
C SER A 252 -5.08 -19.83 12.17
N ALA A 253 -4.66 -18.72 11.54
CA ALA A 253 -5.08 -17.37 11.93
C ALA A 253 -6.61 -17.21 11.76
N LEU A 254 -7.17 -17.74 10.67
CA LEU A 254 -8.61 -17.79 10.44
C LEU A 254 -9.34 -18.57 11.55
N ALA A 255 -8.85 -19.77 11.90
CA ALA A 255 -9.46 -20.58 12.95
C ALA A 255 -9.43 -19.85 14.30
N VAL A 256 -8.33 -19.18 14.63
CA VAL A 256 -8.21 -18.40 15.86
C VAL A 256 -9.15 -17.21 15.89
N ALA A 257 -9.38 -16.54 14.76
CA ALA A 257 -10.32 -15.42 14.70
C ALA A 257 -11.79 -15.83 14.85
N ARG A 258 -12.12 -17.10 14.54
CA ARG A 258 -13.48 -17.64 14.62
C ARG A 258 -13.77 -18.43 15.89
N ASN A 259 -12.75 -18.81 16.66
CA ASN A 259 -12.91 -19.66 17.83
C ASN A 259 -12.98 -18.83 19.13
N PRO A 260 -14.05 -18.97 19.95
CA PRO A 260 -14.15 -18.29 21.24
C PRO A 260 -13.19 -18.83 22.32
N GLU A 261 -12.62 -20.03 22.15
CA GLU A 261 -11.68 -20.60 23.11
C GLU A 261 -10.30 -19.93 23.06
N HIS A 262 -9.91 -19.28 24.16
CA HIS A 262 -8.63 -18.61 24.28
C HIS A 262 -7.46 -19.57 24.08
N HIS A 263 -6.72 -19.41 23.00
CA HIS A 263 -5.51 -20.19 22.76
C HIS A 263 -4.41 -19.70 23.72
N GLY A 264 -4.13 -20.48 24.76
CA GLY A 264 -3.14 -20.13 25.80
C GLY A 264 -1.72 -19.85 25.28
N ARG A 265 -1.43 -20.14 24.00
CA ARG A 265 -0.16 -19.88 23.33
C ARG A 265 0.03 -18.44 22.85
N MET A 266 -1.04 -17.64 22.71
CA MET A 266 -1.00 -16.27 22.18
C MET A 266 -1.40 -15.21 23.23
N LYS A 267 -1.23 -15.52 24.53
CA LYS A 267 -1.66 -14.62 25.62
C LYS A 267 -1.05 -13.22 25.57
N HIS A 268 0.17 -13.10 25.05
CA HIS A 268 0.82 -11.80 24.85
C HIS A 268 0.15 -10.92 23.79
N LEU A 269 -0.81 -11.47 23.03
CA LEU A 269 -1.60 -10.78 22.02
C LEU A 269 -3.08 -10.61 22.42
N ASP A 270 -3.45 -10.87 23.68
CA ASP A 270 -4.85 -10.94 24.14
C ASP A 270 -5.73 -9.80 23.62
N LEU A 271 -5.34 -8.53 23.82
CA LEU A 271 -6.16 -7.40 23.36
C LEU A 271 -6.44 -7.40 21.84
N ARG A 272 -5.46 -7.85 21.03
CA ARG A 272 -5.65 -7.97 19.58
C ARG A 272 -6.59 -9.13 19.24
N HIS A 273 -6.48 -10.23 19.99
CA HIS A 273 -7.39 -11.37 19.89
C HIS A 273 -8.83 -10.98 20.17
N TYR A 274 -9.08 -10.40 21.34
CA TYR A 274 -10.39 -9.91 21.73
C TYR A 274 -10.94 -8.95 20.67
N TRP A 275 -10.16 -7.94 20.27
CA TRP A 275 -10.63 -6.94 19.33
C TRP A 275 -11.09 -7.53 17.98
N LEU A 276 -10.27 -8.35 17.31
CA LEU A 276 -10.64 -8.85 15.98
C LEU A 276 -11.81 -9.83 16.07
N ARG A 277 -11.84 -10.66 17.12
CA ARG A 277 -12.95 -11.59 17.33
C ARG A 277 -14.25 -10.85 17.60
N ASP A 278 -14.25 -9.86 18.48
CA ASP A 278 -15.47 -9.10 18.83
C ASP A 278 -16.06 -8.42 17.59
N VAL A 279 -15.22 -7.90 16.69
CA VAL A 279 -15.65 -7.30 15.41
C VAL A 279 -16.21 -8.35 14.43
N VAL A 280 -15.66 -9.56 14.42
CA VAL A 280 -16.18 -10.67 13.61
C VAL A 280 -17.51 -11.19 14.17
N GLU A 281 -17.62 -11.36 15.49
CA GLU A 281 -18.84 -11.80 16.17
C GLU A 281 -19.97 -10.78 16.05
N ALA A 282 -19.64 -9.48 16.04
CA ALA A 282 -20.60 -8.41 15.77
C ALA A 282 -21.13 -8.40 14.33
N GLY A 283 -20.51 -9.17 13.42
CA GLY A 283 -20.90 -9.23 12.01
C GLY A 283 -20.44 -8.02 11.18
N ASP A 284 -19.46 -7.26 11.66
CA ASP A 284 -18.87 -6.15 10.91
C ASP A 284 -17.83 -6.62 9.88
N ILE A 285 -17.14 -7.72 10.18
CA ILE A 285 -16.10 -8.32 9.33
C ILE A 285 -16.35 -9.82 9.15
N ASP A 286 -16.26 -10.30 7.91
CA ASP A 286 -16.25 -11.72 7.59
C ASP A 286 -14.87 -12.12 7.08
N ILE A 287 -14.13 -12.86 7.92
CA ILE A 287 -12.79 -13.31 7.57
C ILE A 287 -12.88 -14.59 6.75
N LYS A 288 -12.23 -14.61 5.59
CA LYS A 288 -12.23 -15.73 4.64
C LYS A 288 -10.81 -16.17 4.30
N TYR A 289 -10.65 -17.46 4.03
CA TYR A 289 -9.42 -17.98 3.48
C TYR A 289 -9.29 -17.64 1.98
N LEU A 290 -8.10 -17.22 1.57
CA LEU A 290 -7.70 -17.08 0.17
C LEU A 290 -6.32 -17.72 -0.03
N PRO A 291 -6.11 -18.58 -1.05
CA PRO A 291 -4.79 -19.16 -1.27
C PRO A 291 -3.72 -18.09 -1.53
N THR A 292 -2.51 -18.27 -1.00
CA THR A 292 -1.35 -17.34 -1.15
C THR A 292 -1.11 -16.92 -2.61
N LYS A 293 -1.30 -17.85 -3.57
CA LYS A 293 -1.12 -17.53 -5.00
C LYS A 293 -2.03 -16.38 -5.46
N SER A 294 -3.21 -16.26 -4.88
CA SER A 294 -4.20 -15.24 -5.22
C SER A 294 -4.16 -14.03 -4.28
N MET A 295 -3.18 -13.93 -3.37
CA MET A 295 -3.12 -12.92 -2.31
C MET A 295 -2.45 -11.62 -2.81
N PRO A 296 -3.19 -10.52 -3.06
CA PRO A 296 -2.61 -9.26 -3.54
C PRO A 296 -1.69 -8.58 -2.52
N ALA A 297 -1.84 -8.90 -1.23
CA ALA A 297 -1.04 -8.34 -0.15
C ALA A 297 0.40 -8.90 -0.10
N ASP A 298 0.71 -9.97 -0.84
CA ASP A 298 2.04 -10.61 -0.88
C ASP A 298 3.14 -9.64 -1.36
N ILE A 299 2.83 -8.73 -2.29
CA ILE A 299 3.76 -7.68 -2.75
C ILE A 299 4.07 -6.64 -1.67
N MET A 300 3.27 -6.59 -0.60
CA MET A 300 3.46 -5.66 0.52
C MET A 300 4.37 -6.23 1.61
N THR A 301 4.65 -7.53 1.62
CA THR A 301 5.34 -8.19 2.75
C THR A 301 6.77 -8.60 2.43
N LYS A 302 7.09 -8.86 1.16
CA LYS A 302 8.41 -9.30 0.73
C LYS A 302 8.76 -8.89 -0.71
N ALA A 303 10.04 -9.01 -1.05
CA ALA A 303 10.49 -8.87 -2.42
C ALA A 303 10.03 -10.09 -3.24
N LEU A 304 9.54 -9.84 -4.46
CA LEU A 304 8.98 -10.87 -5.34
C LEU A 304 9.74 -10.96 -6.66
N GLY A 305 9.77 -12.17 -7.22
CA GLY A 305 10.28 -12.41 -8.57
C GLY A 305 9.42 -11.75 -9.66
N ARG A 306 10.03 -11.51 -10.83
CA ARG A 306 9.44 -10.77 -11.96
C ARG A 306 8.02 -11.22 -12.33
N LEU A 307 7.80 -12.52 -12.49
CA LEU A 307 6.49 -13.05 -12.92
C LEU A 307 5.40 -12.71 -11.91
N LYS A 308 5.73 -12.80 -10.62
CA LYS A 308 4.81 -12.49 -9.53
C LYS A 308 4.54 -10.99 -9.44
N VAL A 309 5.55 -10.13 -9.65
CA VAL A 309 5.36 -8.67 -9.71
C VAL A 309 4.36 -8.28 -10.81
N VAL A 310 4.49 -8.86 -12.01
CA VAL A 310 3.55 -8.61 -13.12
C VAL A 310 2.12 -9.04 -12.79
N GLU A 311 1.96 -10.21 -12.17
CA GLU A 311 0.67 -10.69 -11.68
C GLU A 311 0.07 -9.72 -10.65
N MET A 312 0.88 -9.28 -9.69
CA MET A 312 0.48 -8.35 -8.64
C MET A 312 0.06 -6.98 -9.18
N HIS A 313 0.69 -6.48 -10.25
CA HIS A 313 0.22 -5.25 -10.91
C HIS A 313 -1.22 -5.38 -11.39
N GLY A 314 -1.54 -6.50 -12.06
CA GLY A 314 -2.91 -6.79 -12.49
C GLY A 314 -3.88 -6.88 -11.31
N MET A 315 -3.46 -7.51 -10.20
CA MET A 315 -4.28 -7.61 -8.98
C MET A 315 -4.50 -6.25 -8.30
N LEU A 316 -3.53 -5.34 -8.37
CA LEU A 316 -3.61 -3.98 -7.79
C LEU A 316 -4.30 -2.96 -8.69
N GLY A 317 -4.52 -3.28 -9.98
CA GLY A 317 -5.04 -2.36 -10.97
C GLY A 317 -4.00 -1.39 -11.54
N LEU A 318 -2.72 -1.77 -11.55
CA LEU A 318 -1.62 -1.01 -12.15
C LEU A 318 -1.43 -1.45 -13.61
N TYR A 319 -1.63 -0.53 -14.55
CA TYR A 319 -1.50 -0.77 -15.99
C TYR A 319 -0.79 0.39 -16.68
N ASP A 320 -0.07 0.11 -17.76
CA ASP A 320 0.55 1.12 -18.64
C ASP A 320 -0.49 1.87 -19.50
#